data_AF-A0A3C0FRN0-F1
#
_entry.id   AF-A0A3C0FRN0-F1
#
_cell.length_a   1.000
_cell.length_b   1.000
_cell.length_c   1.000
_cell.angle_alpha   90.00
_cell.angle_beta   90.00
_cell.angle_gamma   90.00
#
_symmetry.space_group_name_H-M   'P 1'
#
loop_
_entity.id
_entity.type
_entity.pdbx_description
1 polymer ?
#
loop_
_entity_poly.entity_id
_entity_poly.type
_entity_poly.pdbx_seq_one_letter_code
_entity_poly.pdbx_strand_id
1 'polypeptide(L)'
;PASSEAATQGAKPAANPAGGAAARSTTPSRDPGRLIRDAAIAAGGQGKTVPKMPERPATAAPSARTAPPAKRPTAPAPQKSARAQQARSASAPAPAKRQSARGGVTLLPEKRINVEAIAIGSSTGGPQALFEVLRGLNGVRQPIFITQHMPATFTTILAEHITRLTGLKCQEAQNNMPIVGGQVYLAPGDYHMTVEGRGASRHLKLNQNPPENFCRPSVD
;
A
#
# COMPACT_ATOMS: atom_id res chain seq x y z
N PRO A 1 -21.96 14.26 75.08
CA PRO A 1 -21.52 13.33 76.14
C PRO A 1 -21.40 11.89 75.61
N ALA A 2 -20.22 11.26 75.57
CA ALA A 2 -18.85 11.71 75.88
C ALA A 2 -17.90 11.01 74.84
N SER A 3 -16.69 11.50 74.53
CA SER A 3 -15.41 11.24 75.22
C SER A 3 -15.21 9.76 75.64
N SER A 4 -14.06 9.09 75.41
CA SER A 4 -12.82 9.41 74.67
C SER A 4 -12.00 8.08 74.52
N GLU A 5 -10.75 7.98 74.03
CA GLU A 5 -9.70 8.98 73.73
C GLU A 5 -8.73 8.53 72.60
N ALA A 6 -7.59 9.22 72.50
CA ALA A 6 -6.57 9.23 71.46
C ALA A 6 -5.35 8.31 71.74
N ALA A 7 -4.52 8.09 70.71
CA ALA A 7 -3.11 7.68 70.85
C ALA A 7 -2.28 8.20 69.66
N THR A 8 -1.22 8.96 69.93
CA THR A 8 -0.37 9.63 68.92
C THR A 8 1.10 9.28 69.14
N GLN A 9 1.83 8.92 68.08
CA GLN A 9 3.29 9.10 67.98
C GLN A 9 3.85 8.83 66.56
N GLY A 10 5.01 9.41 66.26
CA GLY A 10 5.78 9.15 65.04
C GLY A 10 7.01 10.07 64.93
N ALA A 11 8.07 9.63 64.24
CA ALA A 11 9.28 10.44 64.04
C ALA A 11 10.17 10.00 62.85
N LYS A 12 10.18 10.84 61.79
CA LYS A 12 11.33 11.29 60.94
C LYS A 12 12.35 10.31 60.30
N PRO A 13 13.19 10.77 59.33
CA PRO A 13 13.86 9.91 58.35
C PRO A 13 15.40 9.83 58.47
N ALA A 14 16.02 9.00 57.63
CA ALA A 14 17.45 8.98 57.29
C ALA A 14 17.65 9.04 55.75
N ALA A 15 18.85 9.39 55.27
CA ALA A 15 19.10 9.63 53.84
C ALA A 15 20.53 9.29 53.35
N ASN A 16 20.61 8.77 52.12
CA ASN A 16 21.81 8.72 51.24
C ASN A 16 23.01 7.84 51.72
N PRO A 17 24.06 7.57 50.88
CA PRO A 17 24.40 8.18 49.58
C PRO A 17 24.77 7.25 48.38
N ALA A 18 24.67 7.85 47.18
CA ALA A 18 25.58 7.79 46.01
C ALA A 18 26.02 6.47 45.32
N GLY A 19 26.03 6.51 43.97
CA GLY A 19 27.03 5.80 43.14
C GLY A 19 26.50 5.07 41.89
N GLY A 20 26.97 5.48 40.69
CA GLY A 20 26.80 4.70 39.44
C GLY A 20 26.54 5.54 38.19
N ALA A 21 27.34 5.36 37.13
CA ALA A 21 27.19 6.06 35.84
C ALA A 21 27.20 5.07 34.66
N ALA A 22 26.35 5.29 33.64
CA ALA A 22 26.37 4.50 32.41
C ALA A 22 25.69 5.20 31.21
N ALA A 23 26.20 4.88 30.02
CA ALA A 23 25.56 4.88 28.68
C ALA A 23 24.93 6.17 28.11
N ARG A 24 25.37 6.54 26.91
CA ARG A 24 24.68 7.50 26.02
C ARG A 24 23.51 6.81 25.32
N SER A 25 22.30 7.36 25.41
CA SER A 25 21.08 6.82 24.79
C SER A 25 20.98 7.18 23.29
N THR A 26 21.72 6.47 22.44
CA THR A 26 21.47 6.46 20.99
C THR A 26 20.18 5.71 20.69
N THR A 27 19.04 6.39 20.73
CA THR A 27 17.75 5.84 20.30
C THR A 27 17.76 5.58 18.80
N PRO A 28 17.59 4.33 18.33
CA PRO A 28 17.44 4.07 16.90
C PRO A 28 16.10 4.64 16.42
N SER A 29 16.11 5.37 15.31
CA SER A 29 14.88 5.95 14.75
C SER A 29 13.91 4.86 14.34
N ARG A 30 12.77 4.78 15.04
CA ARG A 30 11.66 3.88 14.69
C ARG A 30 10.81 4.51 13.59
N ASP A 31 11.32 4.50 12.35
CA ASP A 31 10.49 4.67 11.16
C ASP A 31 9.61 3.42 10.95
N PRO A 32 8.27 3.49 11.16
CA PRO A 32 7.40 2.35 10.97
C PRO A 32 7.28 1.95 9.49
N GLY A 33 7.53 2.88 8.56
CA GLY A 33 7.57 2.60 7.12
C GLY A 33 8.75 1.71 6.72
N ARG A 34 9.83 1.72 7.50
CA ARG A 34 10.98 0.83 7.28
C ARG A 34 10.70 -0.61 7.68
N LEU A 35 10.07 -0.86 8.84
CA LEU A 35 9.78 -2.23 9.30
C LEU A 35 8.93 -3.03 8.30
N ILE A 36 7.98 -2.37 7.64
CA ILE A 36 7.13 -2.99 6.61
C ILE A 36 7.92 -3.27 5.32
N ARG A 37 8.85 -2.38 4.92
CA ARG A 37 9.76 -2.61 3.77
C ARG A 37 10.73 -3.75 4.05
N ASP A 38 11.37 -3.76 5.22
CA ASP A 38 12.37 -4.76 5.59
C ASP A 38 11.71 -6.16 5.70
N ALA A 39 10.46 -6.25 6.19
CA ALA A 39 9.67 -7.49 6.16
C ALA A 39 9.29 -7.94 4.74
N ALA A 40 8.89 -7.02 3.85
CA ALA A 40 8.59 -7.34 2.44
C ALA A 40 9.82 -7.82 1.66
N ILE A 41 11.01 -7.30 1.99
CA ILE A 41 12.28 -7.76 1.40
C ILE A 41 12.69 -9.12 1.96
N ALA A 42 12.47 -9.39 3.25
CA ALA A 42 12.82 -10.66 3.89
C ALA A 42 12.04 -11.89 3.37
N ALA A 43 10.89 -11.69 2.73
CA ALA A 43 10.17 -12.75 2.00
C ALA A 43 10.87 -13.16 0.67
N GLY A 44 11.88 -12.41 0.24
CA GLY A 44 12.64 -12.57 -1.02
C GLY A 44 13.56 -13.80 -1.10
N GLY A 45 13.13 -14.94 -0.58
CA GLY A 45 13.65 -16.26 -0.92
C GLY A 45 14.66 -16.89 0.04
N GLN A 46 14.46 -18.19 0.30
CA GLN A 46 15.54 -19.19 0.34
C GLN A 46 15.04 -20.51 -0.26
N GLY A 47 15.81 -21.08 -1.20
CA GLY A 47 15.55 -22.42 -1.73
C GLY A 47 16.01 -23.50 -0.76
N LYS A 48 15.24 -24.58 -0.61
CA LYS A 48 15.63 -25.74 0.22
C LYS A 48 16.54 -26.71 -0.55
N THR A 49 17.38 -27.41 0.19
CA THR A 49 18.54 -28.16 -0.30
C THR A 49 18.26 -29.63 -0.61
N VAL A 50 19.16 -30.24 -1.41
CA VAL A 50 19.17 -31.65 -1.81
C VAL A 50 20.61 -32.20 -1.59
N PRO A 51 20.83 -33.44 -1.11
CA PRO A 51 22.14 -33.93 -0.68
C PRO A 51 23.17 -34.25 -1.78
N LYS A 52 24.42 -34.53 -1.37
CA LYS A 52 25.68 -34.47 -2.15
C LYS A 52 26.47 -35.79 -2.16
N MET A 53 27.06 -36.17 -3.30
CA MET A 53 28.23 -37.07 -3.46
C MET A 53 28.69 -37.10 -4.95
N PRO A 54 29.92 -37.54 -5.32
CA PRO A 54 31.27 -37.14 -4.88
C PRO A 54 32.12 -36.59 -6.07
N GLU A 55 33.44 -36.37 -5.91
CA GLU A 55 34.29 -35.60 -6.85
C GLU A 55 35.45 -36.37 -7.55
N ARG A 56 36.01 -35.73 -8.61
CA ARG A 56 37.37 -35.84 -9.24
C ARG A 56 37.50 -36.66 -10.53
N PRO A 57 38.54 -36.42 -11.38
CA PRO A 57 39.57 -35.35 -11.37
C PRO A 57 39.50 -34.44 -12.62
N ALA A 58 40.51 -33.56 -12.83
CA ALA A 58 40.54 -32.55 -13.90
C ALA A 58 41.71 -32.73 -14.89
N THR A 59 41.55 -32.26 -16.13
CA THR A 59 42.63 -32.14 -17.15
C THR A 59 42.44 -30.96 -18.12
N ALA A 60 43.52 -30.19 -18.32
CA ALA A 60 43.93 -29.39 -19.50
C ALA A 60 42.94 -28.46 -20.27
N ALA A 61 43.44 -27.25 -20.61
CA ALA A 61 42.89 -26.37 -21.65
C ALA A 61 43.55 -26.63 -23.03
N PRO A 62 43.04 -26.02 -24.13
CA PRO A 62 43.80 -24.87 -24.67
C PRO A 62 43.00 -23.75 -25.38
N SER A 63 43.65 -22.58 -25.47
CA SER A 63 43.61 -21.52 -26.50
C SER A 63 42.33 -21.16 -27.29
N ALA A 64 41.80 -19.98 -26.96
CA ALA A 64 41.58 -18.82 -27.83
C ALA A 64 40.92 -18.96 -29.23
N ARG A 65 39.81 -18.24 -29.43
CA ARG A 65 39.40 -17.71 -30.74
C ARG A 65 38.69 -16.35 -30.61
N THR A 66 39.11 -15.38 -31.40
CA THR A 66 38.67 -13.96 -31.31
C THR A 66 37.38 -13.70 -32.09
N ALA A 67 36.53 -12.80 -31.59
CA ALA A 67 35.32 -12.32 -32.28
C ALA A 67 35.14 -10.79 -32.09
N PRO A 68 34.70 -10.03 -33.12
CA PRO A 68 34.66 -8.56 -33.08
C PRO A 68 33.33 -8.00 -32.53
N PRO A 69 33.32 -6.76 -31.97
CA PRO A 69 32.12 -6.12 -31.44
C PRO A 69 31.21 -5.50 -32.52
N ALA A 70 29.89 -5.57 -32.29
CA ALA A 70 28.89 -4.96 -33.16
C ALA A 70 28.73 -3.44 -32.92
N LYS A 71 28.35 -2.70 -33.97
CA LYS A 71 28.29 -1.23 -33.97
C LYS A 71 26.94 -0.69 -33.50
N ARG A 72 26.95 0.38 -32.69
CA ARG A 72 25.78 1.21 -32.36
C ARG A 72 25.70 2.38 -33.35
N PRO A 73 24.55 2.68 -33.98
CA PRO A 73 24.41 3.83 -34.87
C PRO A 73 24.31 5.15 -34.08
N THR A 74 25.03 6.17 -34.53
CA THR A 74 24.95 7.55 -34.03
C THR A 74 24.43 8.47 -35.15
N ALA A 75 23.32 9.18 -34.90
CA ALA A 75 22.76 10.12 -35.88
C ALA A 75 23.60 11.42 -35.96
N PRO A 76 23.67 12.11 -37.12
CA PRO A 76 24.56 13.25 -37.32
C PRO A 76 23.97 14.59 -36.82
N ALA A 77 24.85 15.54 -36.50
CA ALA A 77 24.46 16.93 -36.26
C ALA A 77 24.26 17.71 -37.60
N PRO A 78 23.25 18.59 -37.71
CA PRO A 78 23.03 19.41 -38.91
C PRO A 78 24.04 20.56 -39.01
N GLN A 79 24.57 20.80 -40.21
CA GLN A 79 25.50 21.89 -40.49
C GLN A 79 24.76 23.24 -40.67
N LYS A 80 25.39 24.34 -40.28
CA LYS A 80 24.94 25.68 -40.65
C LYS A 80 25.30 25.96 -42.11
N SER A 81 24.31 26.31 -42.93
CA SER A 81 24.52 26.98 -44.22
C SER A 81 23.57 28.18 -44.31
N ALA A 82 24.12 29.38 -44.54
CA ALA A 82 23.34 30.60 -44.65
C ALA A 82 22.99 30.90 -46.12
N ARG A 83 21.74 31.27 -46.41
CA ARG A 83 21.40 31.94 -47.68
C ARG A 83 20.22 32.90 -47.54
N ALA A 84 20.48 34.13 -47.99
CA ALA A 84 19.60 35.23 -48.37
C ALA A 84 18.10 35.18 -48.00
N GLN A 85 17.63 36.27 -47.39
CA GLN A 85 16.23 36.68 -47.47
C GLN A 85 15.82 36.86 -48.94
N GLN A 86 14.62 36.40 -49.30
CA GLN A 86 13.93 36.94 -50.48
C GLN A 86 12.43 37.01 -50.18
N ALA A 87 11.93 38.24 -50.03
CA ALA A 87 10.53 38.47 -49.73
C ALA A 87 9.67 38.16 -50.96
N ARG A 88 8.64 37.31 -50.77
CA ARG A 88 7.48 37.26 -51.66
C ARG A 88 6.23 37.35 -50.80
N SER A 89 5.57 38.50 -50.89
CA SER A 89 4.33 38.85 -50.20
C SER A 89 3.15 38.08 -50.79
N ALA A 90 2.92 36.86 -50.31
CA ALA A 90 1.65 36.16 -50.49
C ALA A 90 0.76 36.48 -49.28
N SER A 91 -0.39 37.14 -49.52
CA SER A 91 -1.39 37.36 -48.47
C SER A 91 -1.96 36.02 -48.04
N ALA A 92 -1.89 35.70 -46.75
CA ALA A 92 -2.54 34.50 -46.23
C ALA A 92 -4.07 34.69 -46.32
N PRO A 93 -4.83 33.71 -46.85
CA PRO A 93 -6.28 33.80 -46.84
C PRO A 93 -6.78 33.90 -45.39
N ALA A 94 -7.66 34.86 -45.13
CA ALA A 94 -8.18 35.11 -43.80
C ALA A 94 -8.79 33.83 -43.21
N PRO A 95 -8.60 33.53 -41.91
CA PRO A 95 -9.09 32.29 -41.31
C PRO A 95 -10.61 32.22 -41.48
N ALA A 96 -11.06 31.24 -42.27
CA ALA A 96 -12.48 31.00 -42.48
C ALA A 96 -13.15 30.85 -41.12
N LYS A 97 -14.17 31.68 -40.83
CA LYS A 97 -14.91 31.64 -39.57
C LYS A 97 -15.53 30.25 -39.43
N ARG A 98 -14.86 29.37 -38.66
CA ARG A 98 -15.34 28.05 -38.28
C ARG A 98 -16.71 28.25 -37.65
N GLN A 99 -17.77 27.96 -38.40
CA GLN A 99 -19.13 28.15 -37.93
C GLN A 99 -19.27 27.38 -36.63
N SER A 100 -19.53 28.09 -35.53
CA SER A 100 -19.81 27.44 -34.25
C SER A 100 -21.05 26.58 -34.48
N ALA A 101 -20.88 25.26 -34.48
CA ALA A 101 -22.01 24.34 -34.55
C ALA A 101 -22.81 24.49 -33.26
N ARG A 102 -23.76 25.43 -33.24
CA ARG A 102 -24.70 25.67 -32.13
C ARG A 102 -25.78 24.58 -32.04
N GLY A 103 -25.44 23.35 -32.42
CA GLY A 103 -26.15 22.18 -31.94
C GLY A 103 -25.88 22.09 -30.45
N GLY A 104 -26.87 22.46 -29.64
CA GLY A 104 -26.76 22.32 -28.20
C GLY A 104 -26.45 20.87 -27.85
N VAL A 105 -25.43 20.64 -27.04
CA VAL A 105 -25.12 19.29 -26.55
C VAL A 105 -26.24 18.89 -25.59
N THR A 106 -27.23 18.15 -26.10
CA THR A 106 -28.26 17.53 -25.27
C THR A 106 -27.60 16.47 -24.40
N LEU A 107 -27.23 16.88 -23.19
CA LEU A 107 -26.74 15.95 -22.16
C LEU A 107 -27.85 14.93 -21.87
N LEU A 108 -27.48 13.65 -21.85
CA LEU A 108 -28.35 12.61 -21.34
C LEU A 108 -28.65 12.90 -19.85
N PRO A 109 -29.87 12.62 -19.35
CA PRO A 109 -30.18 12.79 -17.94
C PRO A 109 -29.18 12.05 -17.05
N GLU A 110 -28.69 12.70 -15.99
CA GLU A 110 -27.75 12.07 -15.05
C GLU A 110 -28.39 10.81 -14.43
N LYS A 111 -27.95 9.64 -14.88
CA LYS A 111 -28.30 8.36 -14.24
C LYS A 111 -27.62 8.32 -12.87
N ARG A 112 -28.32 8.78 -11.83
CA ARG A 112 -27.82 8.74 -10.45
C ARG A 112 -27.64 7.29 -10.01
N ILE A 113 -26.39 6.82 -10.03
CA ILE A 113 -26.03 5.49 -9.53
C ILE A 113 -25.90 5.59 -8.00
N ASN A 114 -26.78 4.90 -7.29
CA ASN A 114 -26.64 4.72 -5.85
C ASN A 114 -25.51 3.71 -5.59
N VAL A 115 -24.31 4.21 -5.26
CA VAL A 115 -23.18 3.36 -4.88
C VAL A 115 -23.48 2.70 -3.53
N GLU A 116 -23.61 1.38 -3.50
CA GLU A 116 -23.94 0.63 -2.28
C GLU A 116 -22.72 0.33 -1.39
N ALA A 117 -21.53 0.21 -2.00
CA ALA A 117 -20.28 -0.17 -1.35
C ALA A 117 -19.07 0.31 -2.16
N ILE A 118 -17.87 0.28 -1.57
CA ILE A 118 -16.59 0.42 -2.26
C ILE A 118 -15.77 -0.85 -2.01
N ALA A 119 -15.11 -1.38 -3.04
CA ALA A 119 -14.16 -2.49 -2.93
C ALA A 119 -12.78 -2.05 -3.43
N ILE A 120 -11.71 -2.47 -2.74
CA ILE A 120 -10.32 -2.10 -3.04
C ILE A 120 -9.45 -3.35 -3.00
N GLY A 121 -8.83 -3.71 -4.12
CA GLY A 121 -7.79 -4.73 -4.21
C GLY A 121 -6.39 -4.12 -4.15
N SER A 122 -5.45 -4.77 -3.47
CA SER A 122 -4.09 -4.26 -3.27
C SER A 122 -3.06 -5.37 -2.98
N SER A 123 -1.79 -5.10 -3.31
CA SER A 123 -0.68 -6.05 -3.23
C SER A 123 0.62 -5.31 -2.85
N THR A 124 1.75 -5.51 -3.55
CA THR A 124 3.00 -4.79 -3.35
C THR A 124 2.80 -3.26 -3.33
N GLY A 125 3.27 -2.59 -2.28
CA GLY A 125 3.08 -1.14 -2.08
C GLY A 125 1.68 -0.73 -1.58
N GLY A 126 0.71 -1.64 -1.63
CA GLY A 126 -0.69 -1.43 -1.25
C GLY A 126 -0.91 -0.71 0.09
N PRO A 127 -0.24 -1.08 1.20
CA PRO A 127 -0.47 -0.44 2.50
C PRO A 127 -0.28 1.08 2.51
N GLN A 128 0.70 1.62 1.75
CA GLN A 128 0.92 3.06 1.67
C GLN A 128 -0.17 3.75 0.82
N ALA A 129 -0.49 3.17 -0.35
CA ALA A 129 -1.54 3.68 -1.22
C ALA A 129 -2.92 3.68 -0.52
N LEU A 130 -3.21 2.65 0.30
CA LEU A 130 -4.42 2.59 1.12
C LEU A 130 -4.49 3.77 2.10
N PHE A 131 -3.41 4.15 2.78
CA PHE A 131 -3.43 5.31 3.68
C PHE A 131 -3.73 6.63 2.95
N GLU A 132 -3.21 6.80 1.73
CA GLU A 132 -3.45 8.00 0.90
C GLU A 132 -4.89 8.05 0.39
N VAL A 133 -5.39 6.96 -0.21
CA VAL A 133 -6.77 6.85 -0.72
C VAL A 133 -7.79 7.03 0.41
N LEU A 134 -7.65 6.29 1.51
CA LEU A 134 -8.64 6.26 2.59
C LEU A 134 -8.73 7.59 3.34
N ARG A 135 -7.64 8.38 3.41
CA ARG A 135 -7.69 9.77 3.93
C ARG A 135 -8.65 10.65 3.12
N GLY A 136 -8.69 10.46 1.80
CA GLY A 136 -9.61 11.16 0.89
C GLY A 136 -11.07 10.69 0.98
N LEU A 137 -11.34 9.55 1.62
CA LEU A 137 -12.70 8.99 1.78
C LEU A 137 -13.34 9.32 3.14
N ASN A 138 -12.78 10.27 3.90
CA ASN A 138 -13.42 10.77 5.11
C ASN A 138 -14.80 11.38 4.81
N GLY A 139 -15.83 10.89 5.49
CA GLY A 139 -17.24 11.27 5.26
C GLY A 139 -18.02 10.36 4.29
N VAL A 140 -17.37 9.38 3.65
CA VAL A 140 -18.06 8.33 2.88
C VAL A 140 -18.98 7.51 3.80
N ARG A 141 -20.21 7.25 3.35
CA ARG A 141 -21.25 6.54 4.12
C ARG A 141 -21.42 5.07 3.70
N GLN A 142 -20.81 4.68 2.60
CA GLN A 142 -20.73 3.31 2.10
C GLN A 142 -19.78 2.47 2.97
N PRO A 143 -20.01 1.17 3.15
CA PRO A 143 -18.98 0.25 3.64
C PRO A 143 -17.85 0.16 2.62
N ILE A 144 -16.62 0.01 3.11
CA ILE A 144 -15.41 -0.14 2.29
C ILE A 144 -14.82 -1.51 2.57
N PHE A 145 -14.71 -2.36 1.54
CA PHE A 145 -14.09 -3.67 1.61
C PHE A 145 -12.68 -3.60 1.01
N ILE A 146 -11.69 -4.18 1.70
CA ILE A 146 -10.30 -4.18 1.26
C ILE A 146 -9.80 -5.62 1.23
N THR A 147 -9.30 -6.07 0.08
CA THR A 147 -8.35 -7.18 0.01
C THR A 147 -6.95 -6.61 -0.16
N GLN A 148 -6.05 -7.03 0.72
CA GLN A 148 -4.62 -6.85 0.59
C GLN A 148 -3.98 -8.24 0.59
N HIS A 149 -3.27 -8.61 -0.47
CA HIS A 149 -2.50 -9.87 -0.47
C HIS A 149 -1.35 -9.76 0.55
N MET A 150 -1.50 -10.39 1.71
CA MET A 150 -0.56 -10.32 2.84
C MET A 150 -0.89 -11.43 3.87
N PRO A 151 0.10 -11.98 4.60
CA PRO A 151 -0.17 -13.02 5.62
C PRO A 151 -0.97 -12.50 6.82
N ALA A 152 -1.73 -13.41 7.46
CA ALA A 152 -2.68 -13.08 8.53
C ALA A 152 -2.07 -12.29 9.71
N THR A 153 -0.81 -12.57 10.07
CA THR A 153 -0.09 -11.88 11.16
C THR A 153 0.04 -10.36 10.95
N PHE A 154 -0.12 -9.86 9.72
CA PHE A 154 0.00 -8.44 9.39
C PHE A 154 -1.34 -7.77 9.08
N THR A 155 -2.40 -8.51 8.74
CA THR A 155 -3.68 -7.91 8.34
C THR A 155 -4.36 -7.20 9.51
N THR A 156 -4.35 -7.78 10.72
CA THR A 156 -4.79 -7.09 11.95
C THR A 156 -4.06 -5.76 12.16
N ILE A 157 -2.72 -5.76 12.04
CA ILE A 157 -1.87 -4.57 12.23
C ILE A 157 -2.16 -3.50 11.16
N LEU A 158 -2.43 -3.90 9.93
CA LEU A 158 -2.82 -2.98 8.86
C LEU A 158 -4.17 -2.31 9.14
N ALA A 159 -5.16 -3.04 9.69
CA ALA A 159 -6.44 -2.45 10.08
C ALA A 159 -6.28 -1.40 11.20
N GLU A 160 -5.46 -1.68 12.22
CA GLU A 160 -5.10 -0.71 13.26
C GLU A 160 -4.40 0.53 12.68
N HIS A 161 -3.43 0.32 11.77
CA HIS A 161 -2.71 1.41 11.11
C HIS A 161 -3.63 2.26 10.23
N ILE A 162 -4.56 1.66 9.47
CA ILE A 162 -5.57 2.39 8.71
C ILE A 162 -6.40 3.27 9.64
N THR A 163 -6.93 2.71 10.74
CA THR A 163 -7.74 3.47 11.71
C THR A 163 -6.97 4.66 12.26
N ARG A 164 -5.74 4.42 12.71
CA ARG A 164 -4.87 5.44 13.33
C ARG A 164 -4.42 6.53 12.35
N LEU A 165 -4.21 6.22 11.07
CA LEU A 165 -3.63 7.14 10.09
C LEU A 165 -4.65 7.85 9.19
N THR A 166 -5.91 7.38 9.16
CA THR A 166 -6.97 7.91 8.29
C THR A 166 -8.15 8.52 9.06
N GLY A 167 -8.42 8.05 10.28
CA GLY A 167 -9.62 8.38 11.07
C GLY A 167 -10.85 7.50 10.77
N LEU A 168 -10.85 6.74 9.66
CA LEU A 168 -11.91 5.79 9.35
C LEU A 168 -11.81 4.56 10.25
N LYS A 169 -12.93 4.10 10.82
CA LYS A 169 -12.98 2.86 11.59
C LYS A 169 -12.69 1.66 10.68
N CYS A 170 -11.51 1.08 10.79
CA CYS A 170 -11.07 -0.11 10.07
C CYS A 170 -10.83 -1.26 11.02
N GLN A 171 -11.36 -2.43 10.66
CA GLN A 171 -11.17 -3.67 11.41
C GLN A 171 -10.97 -4.84 10.44
N GLU A 172 -10.23 -5.84 10.90
CA GLU A 172 -10.13 -7.12 10.22
C GLU A 172 -11.50 -7.82 10.25
N ALA A 173 -11.91 -8.36 9.11
CA ALA A 173 -13.22 -8.99 8.96
C ALA A 173 -13.31 -10.27 9.77
N GLN A 174 -14.49 -10.54 10.33
CA GLN A 174 -14.81 -11.76 11.07
C GLN A 174 -16.01 -12.46 10.43
N ASN A 175 -16.10 -13.77 10.59
CA ASN A 175 -17.14 -14.56 9.96
C ASN A 175 -18.53 -14.24 10.54
N ASN A 176 -19.50 -13.97 9.67
CA ASN A 176 -20.86 -13.51 10.00
C ASN A 176 -20.95 -12.09 10.62
N MET A 177 -19.91 -11.27 10.46
CA MET A 177 -19.88 -9.87 10.94
C MET A 177 -20.89 -8.99 10.16
N PRO A 178 -21.76 -8.22 10.83
CA PRO A 178 -22.72 -7.34 10.15
C PRO A 178 -22.02 -6.14 9.49
N ILE A 179 -22.54 -5.74 8.32
CA ILE A 179 -21.96 -4.66 7.51
C ILE A 179 -22.61 -3.31 7.88
N VAL A 180 -21.78 -2.33 8.20
CA VAL A 180 -22.15 -0.99 8.69
C VAL A 180 -21.60 0.06 7.73
N GLY A 181 -22.39 1.09 7.42
CA GLY A 181 -21.99 2.17 6.53
C GLY A 181 -20.86 3.04 7.09
N GLY A 182 -19.91 3.43 6.23
CA GLY A 182 -18.75 4.25 6.59
C GLY A 182 -17.67 3.50 7.39
N GLN A 183 -17.80 2.17 7.53
CA GLN A 183 -16.80 1.32 8.18
C GLN A 183 -15.97 0.58 7.12
N VAL A 184 -14.71 0.34 7.45
CA VAL A 184 -13.71 -0.31 6.59
C VAL A 184 -13.46 -1.73 7.11
N TYR A 185 -13.48 -2.69 6.21
CA TYR A 185 -13.35 -4.11 6.50
C TYR A 185 -12.19 -4.68 5.67
N LEU A 186 -11.16 -5.15 6.35
CA LEU A 186 -9.98 -5.75 5.73
C LEU A 186 -10.10 -7.28 5.75
N ALA A 187 -9.97 -7.93 4.60
CA ALA A 187 -9.91 -9.38 4.52
C ALA A 187 -8.72 -9.93 5.33
N PRO A 188 -8.91 -10.84 6.29
CA PRO A 188 -7.80 -11.50 6.98
C PRO A 188 -7.02 -12.39 6.02
N GLY A 189 -5.70 -12.50 6.24
CA GLY A 189 -4.87 -13.47 5.53
C GLY A 189 -5.39 -14.91 5.67
N ASP A 190 -5.11 -15.75 4.68
CA ASP A 190 -5.50 -17.18 4.63
C ASP A 190 -7.02 -17.49 4.55
N TYR A 191 -7.88 -16.48 4.41
CA TYR A 191 -9.30 -16.62 4.07
C TYR A 191 -9.68 -15.74 2.89
N HIS A 192 -10.70 -16.11 2.12
CA HIS A 192 -11.41 -15.18 1.23
C HIS A 192 -12.54 -14.49 1.99
N MET A 193 -12.78 -13.22 1.70
CA MET A 193 -13.86 -12.42 2.30
C MET A 193 -14.95 -12.15 1.26
N THR A 194 -16.18 -12.58 1.51
CA THR A 194 -17.34 -12.35 0.64
C THR A 194 -18.48 -11.64 1.39
N VAL A 195 -19.43 -11.06 0.65
CA VAL A 195 -20.63 -10.42 1.20
C VAL A 195 -21.86 -11.29 0.94
N GLU A 196 -22.51 -11.76 1.99
CA GLU A 196 -23.75 -12.55 1.93
C GLU A 196 -24.96 -11.75 2.45
N GLY A 197 -26.17 -12.18 2.11
CA GLY A 197 -27.43 -11.55 2.54
C GLY A 197 -27.97 -10.47 1.58
N ARG A 198 -29.09 -9.82 1.96
CA ARG A 198 -29.82 -8.87 1.08
C ARG A 198 -30.36 -7.67 1.86
N GLY A 199 -30.13 -6.47 1.33
CA GLY A 199 -30.54 -5.23 2.00
C GLY A 199 -29.91 -5.11 3.38
N ALA A 200 -30.72 -4.95 4.42
CA ALA A 200 -30.25 -4.79 5.80
C ALA A 200 -29.69 -6.07 6.44
N SER A 201 -29.87 -7.27 5.86
CA SER A 201 -29.32 -8.53 6.39
C SER A 201 -27.90 -8.87 5.89
N ARG A 202 -27.24 -7.91 5.23
CA ARG A 202 -25.90 -8.09 4.67
C ARG A 202 -24.82 -8.26 5.74
N HIS A 203 -24.01 -9.30 5.59
CA HIS A 203 -22.94 -9.66 6.51
C HIS A 203 -21.73 -10.20 5.73
N LEU A 204 -20.56 -10.18 6.38
CA LEU A 204 -19.33 -10.74 5.84
C LEU A 204 -19.29 -12.24 6.08
N LYS A 205 -18.84 -12.98 5.06
CA LYS A 205 -18.47 -14.39 5.19
C LYS A 205 -16.98 -14.55 4.99
N LEU A 206 -16.39 -15.44 5.78
CA LEU A 206 -15.02 -15.92 5.57
C LEU A 206 -15.05 -17.38 5.13
N ASN A 207 -14.30 -17.70 4.09
CA ASN A 207 -14.16 -19.07 3.60
C ASN A 207 -12.69 -19.43 3.32
N GLN A 208 -12.39 -20.73 3.23
CA GLN A 208 -11.08 -21.26 2.86
C GLN A 208 -11.14 -22.06 1.56
N ASN A 209 -11.90 -21.56 0.57
CA ASN A 209 -11.87 -22.09 -0.79
C ASN A 209 -10.42 -22.06 -1.35
N PRO A 210 -10.10 -22.82 -2.41
CA PRO A 210 -8.77 -22.83 -3.01
C PRO A 210 -8.25 -21.41 -3.32
N PRO A 211 -6.94 -21.14 -3.19
CA PRO A 211 -6.36 -19.86 -3.57
C PRO A 211 -6.60 -19.55 -5.06
N GLU A 212 -7.10 -18.35 -5.34
CA GLU A 212 -7.37 -17.86 -6.70
C GLU A 212 -6.19 -16.99 -7.13
N ASN A 213 -5.72 -17.15 -8.37
CA ASN A 213 -4.50 -16.50 -8.85
C ASN A 213 -3.27 -16.75 -7.92
N PHE A 214 -3.26 -17.90 -7.23
CA PHE A 214 -2.30 -18.28 -6.17
C PHE A 214 -2.36 -17.44 -4.88
N CYS A 215 -3.42 -16.64 -4.68
CA CYS A 215 -3.61 -15.76 -3.53
C CYS A 215 -4.84 -16.12 -2.69
N ARG A 216 -4.74 -15.89 -1.37
CA ARG A 216 -5.86 -15.92 -0.43
C ARG A 216 -5.57 -14.97 0.75
N PRO A 217 -6.33 -13.87 0.94
CA PRO A 217 -7.51 -13.45 0.20
C PRO A 217 -7.27 -13.13 -1.29
N SER A 218 -8.28 -13.43 -2.12
CA SER A 218 -8.46 -12.94 -3.48
C SER A 218 -9.21 -11.59 -3.50
N VAL A 219 -9.11 -10.89 -4.63
CA VAL A 219 -9.82 -9.63 -4.92
C VAL A 219 -11.07 -9.88 -5.76
N ASP A 220 -11.09 -10.99 -6.52
CA ASP A 220 -12.11 -11.34 -7.52
C ASP A 220 -13.43 -11.86 -6.89
#